data_AF-A0A523HU93-F1
#
_entry.id   AF-A0A523HU93-F1
#
_cell.length_a   1.000
_cell.length_b   1.000
_cell.length_c   1.000
_cell.angle_alpha   90.00
_cell.angle_beta   90.00
_cell.angle_gamma   90.00
#
_symmetry.space_group_name_H-M   'P 1'
#
loop_
_entity.id
_entity.type
_entity.pdbx_description
1 polymer ?
#
loop_
_entity_poly.entity_id
_entity_poly.type
_entity_poly.pdbx_seq_one_letter_code
_entity_poly.pdbx_strand_id
1 'polypeptide(L)'
;MVCFSRCTIPNDNTLPFYVDANFTPRWISTDSKEYKKIHTIAPFTFINQNGMTIDETDFNDKIYVADFFFTSCGGICPKMT
;
A
#
# COMPACT_ATOMS: atom_id res chain seq x y z
N MET A 1 17.01 -35.31 14.58
CA MET A 1 17.70 -34.03 14.84
C MET A 1 17.01 -32.97 14.01
N VAL A 2 16.03 -32.28 14.59
CA VAL A 2 15.21 -31.26 13.90
C VAL A 2 15.84 -29.91 14.21
N CYS A 3 16.42 -29.27 13.19
CA CYS A 3 16.97 -27.93 13.32
C CYS A 3 15.82 -26.93 13.14
N PHE A 4 15.27 -26.43 14.25
CA PHE A 4 14.38 -25.28 14.21
C PHE A 4 15.22 -24.02 14.01
N SER A 5 15.40 -23.63 12.75
CA SER A 5 16.00 -22.35 12.41
C SER A 5 15.16 -21.23 13.02
N ARG A 6 15.76 -20.45 13.92
CA ARG A 6 15.14 -19.29 14.54
C ARG A 6 14.70 -18.32 13.45
N CYS A 7 13.46 -17.86 13.52
CA CYS A 7 13.00 -16.69 12.77
C CYS A 7 13.68 -15.46 13.37
N THR A 8 14.80 -15.03 12.81
CA THR A 8 15.35 -13.70 13.09
C THR A 8 14.45 -12.70 12.39
N ILE A 9 13.52 -12.12 13.13
CA ILE A 9 12.82 -10.90 12.71
C ILE A 9 13.92 -9.82 12.66
N PRO A 10 14.30 -9.31 11.47
CA PRO A 10 15.22 -8.19 11.41
C PRO A 10 14.57 -7.05 12.18
N ASN A 11 15.31 -6.48 13.13
CA ASN A 11 14.87 -5.39 13.99
C ASN A 11 14.92 -4.08 13.18
N ASP A 12 14.12 -4.05 12.11
CA ASP A 12 14.06 -3.00 11.12
C ASP A 12 12.70 -2.31 11.29
N ASN A 13 12.72 -1.05 11.74
CA ASN A 13 11.51 -0.25 11.97
C ASN A 13 10.83 0.17 10.64
N THR A 14 11.12 -0.52 9.54
CA THR A 14 10.59 -0.24 8.20
C THR A 14 9.44 -1.18 7.85
N LEU A 15 8.47 -0.64 7.11
CA LEU A 15 7.33 -1.40 6.62
C LEU A 15 7.72 -2.23 5.40
N PRO A 16 7.22 -3.47 5.27
CA PRO A 16 7.46 -4.29 4.09
C PRO A 16 6.67 -3.78 2.87
N PHE A 17 7.16 -4.11 1.68
CA PHE A 17 6.46 -3.93 0.42
C PHE A 17 5.72 -5.20 0.02
N TYR A 18 4.52 -5.04 -0.55
CA TYR A 18 3.72 -6.10 -1.17
C TYR A 18 3.59 -5.81 -2.66
N VAL A 19 4.27 -6.58 -3.50
CA VAL A 19 4.37 -6.32 -4.95
C VAL A 19 3.60 -7.35 -5.78
N ASP A 20 3.42 -8.56 -5.24
CA ASP A 20 2.71 -9.66 -5.89
C ASP A 20 1.41 -9.99 -5.17
N ALA A 21 0.52 -10.71 -5.86
CA ALA A 21 -0.77 -11.13 -5.33
C ALA A 21 -0.66 -12.19 -4.22
N ASN A 22 0.53 -12.69 -3.90
CA ASN A 22 0.73 -13.68 -2.85
C ASN A 22 0.88 -13.04 -1.46
N PHE A 23 0.78 -11.72 -1.34
CA PHE A 23 0.88 -10.96 -0.08
C PHE A 23 2.12 -11.34 0.75
N THR A 24 3.22 -11.72 0.08
CA THR A 24 4.46 -12.06 0.77
C THR A 24 5.23 -10.77 1.09
N PRO A 25 5.52 -10.46 2.37
CA PRO A 25 6.20 -9.23 2.72
C PRO A 25 7.66 -9.25 2.23
N ARG A 26 8.09 -8.19 1.54
CA ARG A 26 9.47 -8.01 1.08
C ARG A 26 10.09 -6.73 1.65
N TRP A 27 11.25 -6.85 2.29
CA TRP A 27 12.05 -5.71 2.73
C TRP A 27 13.06 -5.36 1.64
N ILE A 28 12.76 -4.33 0.85
CA ILE A 28 13.53 -3.93 -0.32
C ILE A 28 14.26 -2.61 0.00
N SER A 29 15.59 -2.61 -0.11
CA SER A 29 16.40 -1.40 0.08
C SER A 29 16.26 -0.42 -1.08
N THR A 30 16.29 0.89 -0.79
CA THR A 30 16.17 2.01 -1.74
C THR A 30 17.22 1.98 -2.85
N ASP A 31 18.41 1.43 -2.58
CA ASP A 31 19.52 1.39 -3.54
C ASP A 31 19.41 0.22 -4.55
N SER A 32 18.48 -0.69 -4.31
CA SER A 32 18.34 -1.89 -5.13
C SER A 32 17.70 -1.59 -6.49
N LYS A 33 18.07 -2.37 -7.50
CA LYS A 33 17.38 -2.35 -8.82
C LYS A 33 15.91 -2.75 -8.71
N GLU A 34 15.55 -3.50 -7.66
CA GLU A 34 14.18 -3.94 -7.40
C GLU A 34 13.30 -2.79 -6.91
N TYR A 35 13.85 -1.87 -6.10
CA TYR A 35 13.13 -0.69 -5.63
C TYR A 35 12.54 0.14 -6.78
N LYS A 36 13.29 0.30 -7.87
CA LYS A 36 12.84 1.02 -9.07
C LYS A 36 11.68 0.34 -9.82
N LYS A 37 11.37 -0.92 -9.50
CA LYS A 37 10.26 -1.67 -10.10
C LYS A 37 9.00 -1.63 -9.23
N ILE A 38 9.07 -1.09 -8.02
CA ILE A 38 7.92 -0.97 -7.13
C ILE A 38 6.92 0.01 -7.74
N HIS A 39 5.63 -0.33 -7.65
CA HIS A 39 4.56 0.53 -8.12
C HIS A 39 4.53 1.83 -7.32
N THR A 40 4.47 2.95 -8.03
CA THR A 40 4.30 4.29 -7.46
C THR A 40 2.98 4.89 -7.93
N ILE A 41 2.30 5.61 -7.04
CA ILE A 41 1.08 6.33 -7.37
C ILE A 41 1.43 7.47 -8.33
N ALA A 42 0.71 7.56 -9.44
CA ALA A 42 0.87 8.66 -10.41
C ALA A 42 0.22 9.95 -9.88
N PRO A 43 0.65 11.14 -10.36
CA PRO A 43 -0.02 12.40 -10.02
C PRO A 43 -1.53 12.32 -10.27
N PHE A 44 -2.32 12.85 -9.35
CA PHE A 44 -3.78 12.76 -9.43
C PHE A 44 -4.44 14.07 -9.01
N THR A 45 -5.67 14.27 -9.47
CA THR A 45 -6.48 15.41 -9.04
C THR A 45 -7.93 14.97 -9.00
N PHE A 46 -8.52 14.99 -7.81
CA PHE A 46 -9.91 14.59 -7.58
C PHE A 46 -10.69 15.69 -6.87
N ILE A 47 -12.02 15.57 -6.87
CA ILE A 47 -12.91 16.43 -6.10
C ILE A 47 -13.45 15.63 -4.92
N ASN A 48 -13.33 16.17 -3.71
CA ASN A 48 -13.85 15.53 -2.51
C ASN A 48 -15.35 15.84 -2.29
N GLN A 49 -15.92 15.28 -1.22
CA GLN A 49 -17.34 15.42 -0.86
C GLN A 49 -17.77 16.87 -0.55
N ASN A 50 -16.82 17.76 -0.27
CA ASN A 50 -17.06 19.18 -0.01
C ASN A 50 -16.88 20.04 -1.28
N GLY A 51 -16.62 19.43 -2.44
CA GLY A 51 -16.37 20.13 -3.69
C GLY A 51 -14.97 20.75 -3.80
N MET A 52 -14.03 20.37 -2.92
CA MET A 52 -12.65 20.87 -2.96
C MET A 52 -11.78 19.96 -3.82
N THR A 53 -10.87 20.56 -4.58
CA THR A 53 -9.81 19.84 -5.29
C THR A 53 -8.82 19.27 -4.29
N ILE A 54 -8.46 17.99 -4.47
CA ILE A 54 -7.46 17.26 -3.68
C ILE A 54 -6.47 16.58 -4.65
N ASP A 55 -5.18 16.63 -4.32
CA ASP A 55 -4.08 16.00 -5.08
C ASP A 55 -3.09 15.26 -4.16
N GLU A 56 -1.97 14.76 -4.70
CA GLU A 56 -0.97 14.06 -3.90
C GLU A 56 -0.27 14.94 -2.85
N THR A 57 -0.24 16.26 -3.05
CA THR A 57 0.48 17.20 -2.18
C THR A 57 -0.23 17.42 -0.83
N ASP A 58 -1.55 17.23 -0.79
CA ASP A 58 -2.36 17.30 0.44
C ASP A 58 -1.97 16.24 1.49
N PHE A 59 -1.31 15.16 1.03
CA PHE A 59 -0.91 14.02 1.86
C PHE A 59 0.59 13.99 2.19
N ASN A 60 1.35 15.04 1.82
CA ASN A 60 2.76 15.12 2.14
C ASN A 60 3.02 14.97 3.65
N ASP A 61 4.10 14.25 3.99
CA ASP A 61 4.53 13.92 5.35
C ASP A 61 3.50 13.15 6.21
N LYS A 62 2.48 12.55 5.59
CA LYS A 62 1.47 11.73 6.27
C LYS A 62 1.41 10.32 5.69
N ILE A 63 1.22 9.35 6.57
CA ILE A 63 0.83 7.99 6.16
C ILE A 63 -0.67 8.03 5.87
N TYR A 64 -1.07 7.67 4.65
CA TYR A 64 -2.46 7.56 4.25
C TYR A 64 -2.77 6.15 3.73
N VAL A 65 -4.02 5.72 3.92
CA VAL A 65 -4.54 4.45 3.45
C VAL A 65 -5.65 4.76 2.45
N ALA A 66 -5.58 4.16 1.27
CA ALA A 66 -6.57 4.33 0.21
C ALA A 66 -7.37 3.04 0.02
N ASP A 67 -8.68 3.19 -0.15
CA ASP A 67 -9.62 2.13 -0.48
C ASP A 67 -10.58 2.64 -1.57
N PHE A 68 -10.91 1.78 -2.52
CA PHE A 68 -11.71 2.11 -3.70
C PHE A 68 -13.03 1.34 -3.67
N PHE A 69 -14.14 2.06 -3.61
CA PHE A 69 -15.48 1.48 -3.55
C PHE A 69 -16.46 2.23 -4.44
N PHE A 70 -17.61 1.61 -4.69
CA PHE A 70 -18.72 2.21 -5.43
C PHE A 70 -19.86 2.56 -4.47
N THR A 71 -20.50 3.70 -4.67
CA THR A 71 -21.66 4.14 -3.87
C THR A 71 -22.98 3.52 -4.30
N SER A 72 -23.00 2.91 -5.49
CA SER A 72 -24.18 2.25 -6.05
C SER A 72 -23.81 0.89 -6.61
N CYS A 73 -24.62 -0.11 -6.24
CA CYS A 73 -24.50 -1.50 -6.69
C CYS A 73 -25.78 -1.87 -7.43
N GLY A 74 -25.69 -2.54 -8.58
CA GLY A 74 -26.86 -3.07 -9.29
C GLY A 74 -27.57 -4.24 -8.58
N GLY A 75 -27.04 -4.67 -7.43
CA GLY A 75 -27.54 -5.76 -6.60
C GLY A 75 -27.09 -5.57 -5.14
N ILE A 76 -26.83 -6.66 -4.41
CA ILE A 76 -26.33 -6.58 -3.03
C ILE A 76 -24.91 -6.00 -3.04
N CYS A 77 -24.68 -4.91 -2.31
CA CYS A 77 -23.33 -4.38 -2.16
C CYS A 77 -22.47 -5.36 -1.34
N PRO A 78 -21.30 -5.78 -1.85
CA PRO A 78 -20.39 -6.60 -1.07
C PRO A 78 -19.89 -5.81 0.13
N LYS A 79 -19.75 -6.49 1.27
CA LYS A 79 -19.14 -5.89 2.45
C LYS A 79 -17.65 -5.71 2.18
N MET A 80 -17.16 -4.48 2.28
CA MET A 80 -15.74 -4.19 2.30
C MET A 80 -15.22 -4.67 3.66
N THR A 81 -14.46 -5.76 3.68
CA THR A 81 -13.76 -6.29 4.87
C THR A 81 -12.27 -6.15 4.70
#